data_AF-A0A7V9P556-F1
#
_entry.id   AF-A0A7V9P556-F1
#
_cell.length_a   1.000
_cell.length_b   1.000
_cell.length_c   1.000
_cell.angle_alpha   90.00
_cell.angle_beta   90.00
_cell.angle_gamma   90.00
#
_symmetry.space_group_name_H-M   'P 1'
#
loop_
_entity.id
_entity.type
_entity.pdbx_description
1 polymer ?
#
loop_
_entity_poly.entity_id
_entity_poly.type
_entity_poly.pdbx_seq_one_letter_code
_entity_poly.pdbx_strand_id
1 'polypeptide(L)' 'MEEARRIIDRLERIERLREGGGSRLVLLGEVRQLLAEGERWIATEPAGTERASALLDECRARMGRSGDEAALPA' A
#
# COMPACT_ATOMS: atom_id res chain seq x y z
N MET A 1 -16.21 -0.46 11.90
CA MET A 1 -15.30 -0.40 13.09
C MET A 1 -14.21 -1.48 12.99
N GLU A 2 -14.45 -2.58 12.29
CA GLU A 2 -13.46 -3.66 12.13
C GLU A 2 -12.39 -3.35 11.08
N GLU A 3 -12.73 -2.54 10.08
CA GLU A 3 -11.84 -2.09 9.00
C GLU A 3 -10.69 -1.24 9.53
N ALA A 4 -10.99 -0.29 10.44
CA ALA A 4 -9.99 0.55 11.07
C ALA A 4 -9.01 -0.29 11.91
N ARG A 5 -9.51 -1.31 12.62
CA ARG A 5 -8.69 -2.24 13.41
C ARG A 5 -7.74 -3.03 12.50
N ARG A 6 -8.26 -3.58 11.40
CA ARG A 6 -7.46 -4.32 10.40
C ARG A 6 -6.36 -3.46 9.78
N ILE A 7 -6.63 -2.19 9.49
CA ILE A 7 -5.62 -1.25 8.99
C ILE A 7 -4.50 -1.06 10.03
N ILE A 8 -4.86 -0.80 11.29
CA ILE A 8 -3.87 -0.61 12.36
C ILE A 8 -3.00 -1.87 12.54
N ASP A 9 -3.61 -3.05 12.62
CA ASP A 9 -2.88 -4.32 12.77
C ASP A 9 -1.91 -4.56 11.60
N ARG A 10 -2.29 -4.15 10.38
CA ARG A 10 -1.41 -4.24 9.22
C ARG A 10 -0.26 -3.23 9.28
N LEU A 11 -0.51 -1.99 9.72
CA LEU A 11 0.55 -0.99 9.91
C LEU A 11 1.58 -1.47 10.93
N GLU A 12 1.14 -2.05 12.05
CA GLU A 12 2.03 -2.66 13.05
C GLU A 12 2.84 -3.84 12.47
N ARG A 13 2.24 -4.64 11.59
CA ARG A 13 2.95 -5.73 10.89
C ARG A 13 4.01 -5.19 9.93
N ILE A 14 3.70 -4.14 9.16
CA ILE A 14 4.64 -3.46 8.27
C ILE A 14 5.83 -2.90 9.07
N GLU A 15 5.56 -2.28 10.22
CA GLU A 15 6.59 -1.75 11.10
C GLU A 15 7.53 -2.84 11.63
N ARG A 16 6.96 -3.94 12.15
CA ARG A 16 7.75 -5.10 12.60
C ARG A 16 8.60 -5.72 11.48
N LEU A 17 8.05 -5.83 10.27
CA LEU A 17 8.80 -6.33 9.12
C LEU A 17 9.96 -5.41 8.74
N ARG A 18 9.75 -4.09 8.82
CA ARG A 18 10.76 -3.08 8.52
C ARG A 18 11.91 -3.10 9.54
N GLU A 19 11.58 -3.18 10.83
CA GLU A 19 12.57 -3.21 11.92
C GLU A 19 13.32 -4.54 12.01
N GLY A 20 12.62 -5.66 11.76
CA GLY A 20 13.19 -6.99 11.82
C GLY A 20 14.07 -7.38 10.61
N GLY A 21 14.32 -6.46 9.67
CA GLY A 21 15.06 -6.76 8.45
C GLY A 21 14.36 -7.78 7.55
N GLY A 22 13.03 -7.85 7.62
CA GLY A 22 12.22 -8.78 6.85
C GLY A 22 12.38 -8.60 5.35
N SER A 23 11.96 -9.62 4.58
CA SER A 23 12.05 -9.57 3.12
C SER A 23 11.39 -8.32 2.56
N ARG A 24 12.15 -7.53 1.78
CA ARG A 24 11.66 -6.33 1.10
C ARG A 24 10.46 -6.61 0.20
N LEU A 25 10.39 -7.82 -0.37
CA LEU A 25 9.24 -8.26 -1.17
C LEU A 25 7.99 -8.46 -0.33
N VAL A 26 8.14 -8.99 0.88
CA VAL A 26 7.02 -9.16 1.82
C VAL A 26 6.53 -7.79 2.28
N LEU A 27 7.42 -6.88 2.66
CA LEU A 27 7.08 -5.51 3.03
C LEU A 27 6.33 -4.79 1.89
N LEU A 28 6.83 -4.89 0.66
CA LEU A 28 6.19 -4.31 -0.51
C LEU A 28 4.82 -4.93 -0.79
N GLY A 29 4.66 -6.24 -0.56
CA GLY A 29 3.37 -6.94 -0.63
C GLY A 29 2.35 -6.38 0.34
N GLU A 30 2.72 -6.18 1.61
CA GLU A 30 1.83 -5.60 2.63
C GLU A 30 1.39 -4.16 2.27
N VAL A 31 2.31 -3.33 1.78
CA VAL A 31 2.00 -1.96 1.35
C VAL A 31 1.04 -1.97 0.15
N ARG A 32 1.26 -2.85 -0.85
CA ARG A 32 0.36 -2.99 -2.01
C ARG A 32 -1.04 -3.40 -1.60
N GLN A 33 -1.17 -4.33 -0.66
CA GLN A 33 -2.47 -4.75 -0.14
C GLN A 33 -3.19 -3.60 0.58
N LEU A 34 -2.47 -2.82 1.39
CA LEU A 34 -3.04 -1.65 2.07
C LEU A 34 -3.57 -0.60 1.09
N LEU A 35 -2.83 -0.33 0.00
CA LEU A 35 -3.26 0.59 -1.05
C LEU A 35 -4.52 0.08 -1.77
N ALA A 36 -4.56 -1.21 -2.13
CA ALA A 36 -5.73 -1.82 -2.75
C ALA A 36 -6.99 -1.82 -1.84
N GLU A 37 -6.81 -1.87 -0.52
CA GLU A 37 -7.91 -1.68 0.44
C GLU A 37 -8.41 -0.23 0.46
N GLY A 38 -7.50 0.75 0.47
CA GLY A 38 -7.86 2.17 0.37
C GLY A 38 -8.63 2.48 -0.91
N GLU A 39 -8.20 1.94 -2.05
CA GLU A 39 -8.88 2.10 -3.34
C GLU A 39 -10.30 1.54 -3.31
N ARG A 40 -10.50 0.35 -2.71
CA ARG A 40 -11.83 -0.24 -2.54
C ARG A 40 -12.74 0.61 -1.67
N TRP A 41 -12.20 1.21 -0.60
CA TRP A 41 -12.98 2.07 0.29
C TRP A 41 -13.42 3.37 -0.41
N ILE A 42 -12.54 4.00 -1.18
CA ILE A 42 -12.89 5.16 -2.00
C ILE A 42 -13.98 4.81 -3.01
N ALA A 43 -13.89 3.63 -3.63
CA ALA A 43 -14.89 3.18 -4.59
C ALA A 43 -16.28 2.99 -3.97
N THR A 44 -16.36 2.62 -2.68
CA THR A 44 -17.65 2.48 -1.96
C THR A 44 -18.20 3.82 -1.48
N GLU A 45 -17.35 4.76 -1.10
CA GLU A 45 -17.74 6.07 -0.54
C GLU A 45 -16.87 7.20 -1.13
N PRO A 46 -17.18 7.67 -2.35
CA PRO A 46 -16.28 8.58 -3.08
C PRO A 46 -16.29 10.03 -2.57
N ALA A 47 -17.36 10.48 -1.93
CA ALA A 47 -17.50 11.88 -1.53
C ALA A 47 -16.47 12.27 -0.46
N GLY A 48 -15.69 13.32 -0.72
CA GLY A 48 -14.68 13.83 0.23
C GLY A 48 -13.36 13.04 0.24
N THR A 49 -13.16 12.14 -0.73
CA THR A 49 -11.96 11.30 -0.84
C THR A 49 -11.01 11.73 -1.95
N GLU A 50 -11.22 12.91 -2.56
CA GLU A 50 -10.50 13.37 -3.76
C GLU A 50 -8.98 13.41 -3.52
N ARG A 51 -8.57 13.90 -2.35
CA ARG A 51 -7.17 13.91 -1.94
C ARG A 51 -6.60 12.51 -1.74
N ALA A 52 -7.39 11.60 -1.16
CA ALA A 52 -6.97 10.22 -0.93
C ALA A 52 -6.81 9.47 -2.26
N SER A 53 -7.72 9.70 -3.21
CA SER A 53 -7.65 9.14 -4.56
C SER A 53 -6.38 9.58 -5.29
N ALA A 54 -6.08 10.89 -5.27
CA ALA A 54 -4.87 11.41 -5.92
C ALA A 54 -3.57 10.83 -5.34
N LEU A 55 -3.51 10.63 -4.02
CA LEU A 55 -2.36 10.01 -3.37
C LEU A 55 -2.23 8.52 -3.71
N LEU A 56 -3.33 7.79 -3.83
CA LEU A 56 -3.31 6.39 -4.25
C LEU A 56 -2.83 6.24 -5.69
N ASP A 57 -3.26 7.13 -6.59
CA ASP A 57 -2.78 7.17 -7.97
C ASP A 57 -1.28 7.47 -8.06
N GLU A 58 -0.77 8.42 -7.25
CA GLU A 58 0.67 8.69 -7.17
C GLU A 58 1.45 7.46 -6.68
N CYS A 59 0.97 6.80 -5.62
CA CYS A 59 1.57 5.59 -5.07
C CYS A 59 1.62 4.48 -6.13
N ARG A 60 0.52 4.25 -6.87
CA ARG A 60 0.47 3.26 -7.94
C ARG A 60 1.47 3.58 -9.05
N ALA A 61 1.55 4.83 -9.48
CA ALA A 61 2.50 5.26 -10.50
C ALA A 61 3.96 5.04 -10.06
N ARG A 62 4.29 5.32 -8.79
CA ARG A 62 5.63 5.09 -8.23
C ARG A 62 5.97 3.60 -8.15
N MET A 63 5.02 2.77 -7.71
CA MET A 63 5.24 1.32 -7.62
C MET A 63 5.34 0.63 -8.97
N GLY A 64 4.59 1.10 -9.98
CA GLY A 64 4.71 0.61 -11.35
C GLY A 64 6.10 0.85 -11.92
N ARG A 65 6.68 2.03 -11.68
CA ARG A 65 8.06 2.36 -12.06
C ARG A 65 9.10 1.49 -11.36
N SER A 66 8.93 1.20 -10.06
CA SER A 66 9.87 0.31 -9.33
C SER A 66 9.81 -1.17 -9.76
N GLY A 67 8.71 -1.62 -10.36
CA GLY A 67 8.61 -2.98 -10.91
C GLY A 67 9.38 -3.16 -12.22
N ASP A 68 9.42 -2.10 -13.05
CA ASP A 68 10.15 -2.06 -14.32
C ASP A 68 11.68 -1.99 -14.10
N GLU A 69 12.12 -1.19 -13.12
CA GLU A 69 13.55 -1.02 -12.79
C GLU A 69 14.18 -2.29 -12.20
N ALA A 70 13.40 -3.12 -11.50
CA ALA A 70 13.85 -4.40 -10.96
C ALA A 70 13.85 -5.55 -12.00
N ALA A 71 13.24 -5.34 -13.17
CA ALA A 71 13.11 -6.33 -14.25
C ALA A 71 14.20 -6.21 -15.33
N LEU A 72 15.02 -5.16 -15.29
CA LEU A 72 16.18 -4.99 -16.17
C LEU A 72 17.35 -5.86 -15.66
N PRO A 73 17.88 -6.81 -16.47
CA PRO A 73 19.10 -7.52 -16.11
C PRO A 73 20.31 -6.57 -16.19
N ALA A 74 21.24 -6.73 -15.25
CA ALA A 74 22.52 -6.03 -15.19
C ALA A 74 23.46 -6.40 -16.35
#